data_AF-A0A8J7F370-F1
#
_entry.id   AF-A0A8J7F370-F1
#
_cell.length_a   1.000
_cell.length_b   1.000
_cell.length_c   1.000
_cell.angle_alpha   90.00
_cell.angle_beta   90.00
_cell.angle_gamma   90.00
#
_symmetry.space_group_name_H-M   'P 1'
#
loop_
_entity.id
_entity.type
_entity.pdbx_description
1 polymer ?
#
loop_
_entity_poly.entity_id
_entity_poly.type
_entity_poly.pdbx_seq_one_letter_code
_entity_poly.pdbx_strand_id
1 'polypeptide(L)'
;MQAFPISKLNCSDDEAITKQAASQAELKSFLEEQHKGVRSEIFKTVEISFYDHEIHVDDKLIANITHDHSDFVTQRWVVVINDVEIHRANTWMKCYDYIIWHYKKGTLPKQQQEVEPVNTDNEQMAQIATECKKFGFDLHDSGIYYNSVKLGEVGCTDGKWWVVRASSQHQLQVPCNSISDAVWSLWMVEVSPIEATQITSTPDTNNGNCEELLDKPFDELISEEWERLRKYKPLHKSKALFSVLKQ
;
A
#
# COMPACT_ATOMS: atom_id res chain seq x y z
N MET A 1 -79.17 22.07 63.20
CA MET A 1 -78.58 23.09 62.30
C MET A 1 -77.22 23.48 62.84
N GLN A 2 -76.15 23.15 62.11
CA GLN A 2 -74.95 23.97 61.98
C GLN A 2 -74.06 23.29 60.94
N ALA A 3 -73.98 23.91 59.76
CA ALA A 3 -73.06 23.54 58.69
C ALA A 3 -71.90 24.55 58.72
N PHE A 4 -70.67 24.05 58.83
CA PHE A 4 -69.47 24.83 58.58
C PHE A 4 -68.97 24.53 57.16
N PRO A 5 -68.69 25.54 56.32
CA PRO A 5 -68.06 25.31 55.03
C PRO A 5 -66.55 25.14 55.22
N ILE A 6 -66.00 24.05 54.69
CA ILE A 6 -64.55 23.90 54.50
C ILE A 6 -64.24 24.46 53.11
N SER A 7 -64.00 25.76 53.01
CA SER A 7 -63.29 26.33 51.86
C SER A 7 -61.80 26.03 52.03
N LYS A 8 -61.33 24.95 51.41
CA LYS A 8 -59.88 24.70 51.29
C LYS A 8 -59.28 25.78 50.40
N LEU A 9 -58.34 26.53 50.98
CA LEU A 9 -57.33 27.32 50.27
C LEU A 9 -56.71 26.45 49.17
N ASN A 10 -56.80 26.90 47.91
CA ASN A 10 -55.93 26.49 46.82
C ASN A 10 -55.88 27.68 45.86
N CYS A 11 -55.17 28.75 46.24
CA CYS A 11 -54.99 29.93 45.37
C CYS A 11 -53.52 30.34 45.23
N SER A 12 -52.58 29.66 45.91
CA SER A 12 -51.16 30.05 45.95
C SER A 12 -50.25 29.10 45.18
N ASP A 13 -50.67 27.87 44.92
CA ASP A 13 -49.81 26.85 44.31
C ASP A 13 -49.80 26.93 42.78
N ASP A 14 -50.92 27.28 42.14
CA ASP A 14 -51.00 27.35 40.68
C ASP A 14 -50.20 28.53 40.08
N GLU A 15 -50.15 29.69 40.75
CA GLU A 15 -49.36 30.84 40.31
C GLU A 15 -47.84 30.62 40.53
N ALA A 16 -47.48 29.88 41.58
CA ALA A 16 -46.10 29.50 41.85
C ALA A 16 -45.58 28.47 40.83
N ILE A 17 -46.39 27.46 40.49
CA ILE A 17 -46.07 26.43 39.51
C ILE A 17 -45.92 27.03 38.11
N THR A 18 -46.79 27.98 37.73
CA THR A 18 -46.73 28.64 36.40
C THR A 18 -45.49 29.53 36.23
N LYS A 19 -45.09 30.27 37.26
CA LYS A 19 -43.84 31.06 37.25
C LYS A 19 -42.59 30.18 37.21
N GLN A 20 -42.60 29.06 37.92
CA GLN A 20 -41.51 28.09 37.88
C GLN A 20 -41.39 27.41 36.51
N ALA A 21 -42.52 27.05 35.88
CA ALA A 21 -42.54 26.49 34.53
C ALA A 21 -42.02 27.48 33.47
N ALA A 22 -42.39 28.77 33.58
CA ALA A 22 -41.88 29.83 32.71
C ALA A 22 -40.36 30.01 32.86
N SER A 23 -39.87 30.06 34.10
CA SER A 23 -38.44 30.21 34.39
C SER A 23 -37.61 29.00 33.90
N GLN A 24 -38.17 27.79 33.97
CA GLN A 24 -37.53 26.58 33.44
C GLN A 24 -37.53 26.53 31.90
N ALA A 25 -38.59 27.03 31.26
CA ALA A 25 -38.66 27.13 29.80
C ALA A 25 -37.64 28.16 29.26
N GLU A 26 -37.47 29.29 29.96
CA GLU A 26 -36.46 30.31 29.63
C GLU A 26 -35.03 29.78 29.80
N LEU A 27 -34.75 29.07 30.90
CA LEU A 27 -33.45 28.44 31.12
C LEU A 27 -33.14 27.37 30.06
N LYS A 28 -34.17 26.59 29.67
CA LYS A 28 -34.03 25.54 28.65
C LYS A 28 -33.81 26.15 27.26
N SER A 29 -34.54 27.21 26.91
CA SER A 29 -34.35 27.96 25.67
C SER A 29 -32.96 28.61 25.61
N PHE A 30 -32.48 29.17 26.72
CA PHE A 30 -31.14 29.74 26.82
C PHE A 30 -30.06 28.65 26.69
N LEU A 31 -30.24 27.48 27.31
CA LEU A 31 -29.34 26.34 27.13
C LEU A 31 -29.35 25.84 25.68
N GLU A 32 -30.53 25.73 25.05
CA GLU A 32 -30.66 25.31 23.65
C GLU A 32 -30.01 26.33 22.69
N GLU A 33 -30.10 27.64 22.96
CA GLU A 33 -29.38 28.67 22.19
C GLU A 33 -27.86 28.62 22.42
N GLN A 34 -27.40 28.40 23.66
CA GLN A 34 -25.97 28.26 23.97
C GLN A 34 -25.37 26.98 23.35
N HIS A 35 -26.19 25.94 23.12
CA HIS A 35 -25.77 24.68 22.50
C HIS A 35 -25.93 24.65 20.97
N LYS A 36 -26.52 25.69 20.34
CA LYS A 36 -26.79 25.73 18.89
C LYS A 36 -25.63 26.25 18.03
N GLY A 37 -24.40 26.26 18.54
CA GLY A 37 -23.26 26.86 17.81
C GLY A 37 -21.88 26.28 18.04
N VAL A 38 -21.68 25.36 18.98
CA VAL A 38 -20.36 24.74 19.20
C VAL A 38 -20.45 23.28 18.85
N ARG A 39 -20.37 22.97 17.56
CA ARG A 39 -19.92 21.64 17.15
C ARG A 39 -18.48 21.56 17.62
N SER A 40 -18.25 20.94 18.77
CA SER A 40 -16.90 20.65 19.22
C SER A 40 -16.31 19.68 18.19
N GLU A 41 -15.59 20.22 17.23
CA GLU A 41 -14.76 19.44 16.31
C GLU A 41 -13.68 18.80 17.17
N ILE A 42 -13.88 17.52 17.49
CA ILE A 42 -12.93 16.76 18.30
C ILE A 42 -11.79 16.39 17.37
N PHE A 43 -10.63 17.04 17.59
CA PHE A 43 -9.38 16.61 16.98
C PHE A 43 -8.96 15.30 17.62
N LYS A 44 -8.75 14.29 16.78
CA LYS A 44 -8.28 12.97 17.20
C LYS A 44 -6.88 12.78 16.65
N THR A 45 -5.94 12.47 17.53
CA THR A 45 -4.60 12.04 17.16
C THR A 45 -4.55 10.52 17.18
N VAL A 46 -4.10 9.93 16.07
CA VAL A 46 -3.79 8.50 15.98
C VAL A 46 -2.27 8.37 15.92
N GLU A 47 -1.67 7.82 16.97
CA GLU A 47 -0.24 7.50 16.99
C GLU A 47 -0.01 6.21 16.19
N ILE A 48 0.64 6.31 15.03
CA ILE A 48 1.08 5.14 14.26
C ILE A 48 2.38 4.61 14.88
N SER A 49 3.29 5.53 15.19
CA SER A 49 4.57 5.29 15.84
C SER A 49 4.94 6.50 16.70
N PHE A 50 5.99 6.38 17.52
CA PHE A 50 6.52 7.53 18.24
C PHE A 50 6.89 8.72 17.32
N TYR A 51 7.19 8.45 16.05
CA TYR A 51 7.64 9.44 15.07
C TYR A 51 6.57 9.84 14.04
N ASP A 52 5.47 9.09 13.97
CA ASP A 52 4.46 9.22 12.92
C ASP A 52 3.07 9.24 13.55
N HIS A 53 2.32 10.29 13.27
CA HIS A 53 0.96 10.39 13.76
C HIS A 53 0.04 11.03 12.73
N GLU A 54 -1.22 10.66 12.81
CA GLU A 54 -2.28 11.19 11.98
C GLU A 54 -3.20 12.08 12.81
N ILE A 55 -3.64 13.19 12.20
CA ILE A 55 -4.62 14.09 12.78
C ILE A 55 -5.93 13.97 12.02
N HIS A 56 -7.00 13.71 12.77
CA HIS A 56 -8.34 13.51 12.26
C HIS A 56 -9.33 14.51 12.84
N VAL A 57 -10.31 14.91 12.05
CA VAL A 57 -11.51 15.65 12.49
C VAL A 57 -12.74 14.95 11.93
N ASP A 58 -13.71 14.63 12.80
CA ASP A 58 -14.92 13.88 12.42
C ASP A 58 -14.60 12.58 11.64
N ASP A 59 -13.60 11.83 12.12
CA ASP A 59 -13.06 10.61 11.51
C ASP A 59 -12.51 10.77 10.08
N LYS A 60 -12.19 12.01 9.67
CA LYS A 60 -11.50 12.29 8.42
C LYS A 60 -10.07 12.71 8.67
N LEU A 61 -9.13 12.08 7.97
CA LEU A 61 -7.72 12.47 7.97
C LEU A 61 -7.58 13.89 7.41
N ILE A 62 -6.89 14.76 8.15
CA ILE A 62 -6.63 16.14 7.73
C ILE A 62 -5.14 16.46 7.56
N ALA A 63 -4.25 15.71 8.22
CA ALA A 63 -2.80 15.87 8.11
C ALA A 63 -2.06 14.70 8.77
N ASN A 64 -0.84 14.45 8.29
CA ASN A 64 0.14 13.59 8.94
C ASN A 64 1.24 14.44 9.56
N ILE A 65 1.84 13.98 10.65
CA ILE A 65 3.11 14.51 11.12
C ILE A 65 4.10 13.38 11.22
N THR A 66 5.23 13.55 10.56
CA THR A 66 6.31 12.57 10.47
C THR A 66 7.62 13.16 10.97
N HIS A 67 8.60 12.30 11.21
CA HIS A 67 9.92 12.69 11.67
C HIS A 67 10.98 12.50 10.58
N ASP A 68 11.71 13.57 10.28
CA ASP A 68 12.83 13.57 9.37
C ASP A 68 14.10 13.03 10.06
N HIS A 69 14.51 11.84 9.64
CA HIS A 69 15.67 11.13 10.17
C HIS A 69 17.01 11.55 9.53
N SER A 70 17.00 12.55 8.64
CA SER A 70 18.21 13.02 7.98
C SER A 70 19.18 13.69 8.96
N ASP A 71 20.48 13.61 8.61
CA ASP A 71 21.54 14.25 9.35
C ASP A 71 21.44 15.79 9.26
N PHE A 72 21.86 16.47 10.33
CA PHE A 72 21.94 17.94 10.43
C PHE A 72 20.62 18.73 10.32
N VAL A 73 19.46 18.07 10.43
CA VAL A 73 18.15 18.75 10.46
C VAL A 73 17.82 19.28 11.85
N THR A 74 17.62 20.59 12.01
CA THR A 74 17.28 21.21 13.31
C THR A 74 15.77 21.18 13.62
N GLN A 75 14.94 21.02 12.60
CA GLN A 75 13.48 20.97 12.71
C GLN A 75 13.00 19.67 12.08
N ARG A 76 12.97 18.60 12.88
CA ARG A 76 12.75 17.24 12.36
C ARG A 76 11.28 16.88 12.19
N TRP A 77 10.36 17.59 12.83
CA TRP A 77 8.94 17.25 12.75
C TRP A 77 8.31 17.96 11.56
N VAL A 78 7.64 17.20 10.70
CA VAL A 78 7.13 17.67 9.41
C VAL A 78 5.64 17.41 9.33
N VAL A 79 4.84 18.43 9.04
CA VAL A 79 3.43 18.29 8.67
C VAL A 79 3.35 17.97 7.19
N VAL A 80 2.76 16.84 6.85
CA VAL A 80 2.57 16.36 5.49
C VAL A 80 1.06 16.28 5.20
N ILE A 81 0.64 16.85 4.06
CA ILE A 81 -0.74 16.79 3.57
C ILE A 81 -0.64 16.43 2.08
N ASN A 82 -1.33 15.36 1.65
CA ASN A 82 -1.24 14.82 0.29
C ASN A 82 0.21 14.60 -0.18
N ASP A 83 1.04 13.97 0.67
CA ASP A 83 2.47 13.72 0.41
C ASP A 83 3.34 14.97 0.20
N VAL A 84 2.80 16.16 0.47
CA VAL A 84 3.53 17.43 0.39
C VAL A 84 3.83 17.93 1.79
N GLU A 85 5.10 18.27 2.04
CA GLU A 85 5.52 19.00 3.24
C GLU A 85 4.90 20.41 3.26
N ILE A 86 4.09 20.68 4.28
CA ILE A 86 3.38 21.96 4.45
C ILE A 86 4.06 22.82 5.51
N HIS A 87 4.58 22.20 6.57
CA HIS A 87 5.16 22.90 7.69
C HIS A 87 6.19 22.02 8.39
N ARG A 88 7.13 22.66 9.09
CA ARG A 88 8.20 21.98 9.80
C ARG A 88 8.51 22.69 11.12
N ALA A 89 8.76 21.91 12.17
CA ALA A 89 9.08 22.41 13.50
C ALA A 89 10.08 21.51 14.25
N ASN A 90 10.59 22.00 15.37
CA ASN A 90 11.52 21.26 16.22
C ASN A 90 10.85 20.31 17.21
N THR A 91 9.53 20.34 17.34
CA THR A 91 8.75 19.43 18.19
C THR A 91 7.45 19.04 17.51
N TRP A 92 7.01 17.79 17.70
CA TRP A 92 5.71 17.28 17.25
C TRP A 92 4.55 18.19 17.69
N MET A 93 4.57 18.65 18.95
CA MET A 93 3.51 19.49 19.51
C MET A 93 3.32 20.81 18.75
N LYS A 94 4.39 21.41 18.24
CA LYS A 94 4.29 22.63 17.42
C LYS A 94 3.65 22.37 16.07
N CYS A 95 3.93 21.22 15.47
CA CYS A 95 3.24 20.78 14.26
C CYS A 95 1.75 20.54 14.53
N TYR A 96 1.41 19.93 15.67
CA TYR A 96 0.02 19.74 16.09
C TYR A 96 -0.72 21.07 16.27
N ASP A 97 -0.12 22.02 16.99
CA ASP A 97 -0.68 23.37 17.18
C ASP A 97 -0.86 24.12 15.84
N TYR A 98 0.09 23.98 14.92
CA TYR A 98 0.01 24.51 13.57
C TYR A 98 -1.22 23.96 12.84
N ILE A 99 -1.42 22.65 12.85
CA ILE A 99 -2.57 21.99 12.19
C ILE A 99 -3.89 22.51 12.76
N ILE A 100 -4.04 22.52 14.08
CA ILE A 100 -5.28 23.00 14.74
C ILE A 100 -5.56 24.45 14.37
N TRP A 101 -4.54 25.32 14.44
CA TRP A 101 -4.71 26.73 14.15
C TRP A 101 -5.14 26.93 12.69
N HIS A 102 -4.45 26.29 11.75
CA HIS A 102 -4.72 26.44 10.33
C HIS A 102 -6.07 25.80 9.92
N TYR A 103 -6.45 24.69 10.55
CA TYR A 103 -7.75 24.04 10.36
C TYR A 103 -8.89 24.94 10.82
N LYS A 104 -8.82 25.48 12.05
CA LYS A 104 -9.83 26.41 12.60
C LYS A 104 -9.96 27.70 11.79
N LYS A 105 -8.89 28.11 11.08
CA LYS A 105 -8.89 29.25 10.17
C LYS A 105 -9.36 28.91 8.76
N GLY A 106 -9.55 27.64 8.42
CA GLY A 106 -9.87 27.19 7.06
C GLY A 106 -8.73 27.39 6.06
N THR A 107 -7.50 27.54 6.55
CA THR A 107 -6.29 27.79 5.75
C THR A 107 -5.42 26.55 5.58
N LEU A 108 -5.76 25.46 6.27
CA LEU A 108 -5.09 24.18 6.07
C LEU A 108 -5.42 23.65 4.66
N PRO A 109 -4.42 23.21 3.87
CA PRO A 109 -4.69 22.52 2.62
C PRO A 109 -5.67 21.38 2.83
N LYS A 110 -6.63 21.23 1.91
CA LYS A 110 -7.58 20.12 2.00
C LYS A 110 -6.83 18.83 1.70
N GLN A 111 -6.95 17.85 2.59
CA GLN A 111 -6.59 16.49 2.27
C GLN A 111 -7.43 16.07 1.06
N GLN A 112 -6.76 15.83 -0.06
CA GLN A 112 -7.32 15.07 -1.15
C GLN A 112 -7.52 13.69 -0.54
N GLN A 113 -8.78 13.26 -0.48
CA GLN A 113 -9.06 11.89 -0.10
C GLN A 113 -8.18 11.05 -1.01
N GLU A 114 -7.16 10.41 -0.41
CA GLU A 114 -6.44 9.35 -1.08
C GLU A 114 -7.55 8.49 -1.63
N VAL A 115 -7.62 8.43 -2.96
CA VAL A 115 -8.57 7.56 -3.60
C VAL A 115 -8.13 6.22 -3.09
N GLU A 116 -8.83 5.70 -2.06
CA GLU A 116 -8.72 4.30 -1.68
C GLU A 116 -8.67 3.58 -3.02
N PRO A 117 -7.56 2.90 -3.35
CA PRO A 117 -7.47 2.23 -4.62
C PRO A 117 -8.75 1.41 -4.69
N VAL A 118 -9.60 1.78 -5.65
CA VAL A 118 -10.83 1.06 -5.95
C VAL A 118 -10.43 -0.40 -5.88
N ASN A 119 -11.14 -1.18 -5.07
CA ASN A 119 -10.79 -2.50 -4.51
C ASN A 119 -10.33 -3.60 -5.50
N THR A 120 -9.99 -3.25 -6.73
CA THR A 120 -9.32 -4.03 -7.76
C THR A 120 -7.89 -4.44 -7.35
N ASP A 121 -7.11 -3.60 -6.65
CA ASP A 121 -5.72 -3.94 -6.31
C ASP A 121 -5.63 -5.10 -5.30
N ASN A 122 -6.53 -5.15 -4.32
CA ASN A 122 -6.60 -6.27 -3.37
C ASN A 122 -7.00 -7.59 -4.05
N GLU A 123 -7.93 -7.54 -5.01
CA GLU A 123 -8.31 -8.70 -5.80
C GLU A 123 -7.16 -9.16 -6.69
N GLN A 124 -6.46 -8.23 -7.34
CA GLN A 124 -5.28 -8.52 -8.15
C GLN A 124 -4.15 -9.12 -7.30
N MET A 125 -3.86 -8.56 -6.13
CA MET A 125 -2.87 -9.11 -5.19
C MET A 125 -3.25 -10.51 -4.71
N ALA A 126 -4.53 -10.76 -4.41
CA ALA A 126 -5.02 -12.09 -4.06
C ALA A 126 -4.87 -13.09 -5.22
N GLN A 127 -5.11 -12.66 -6.46
CA GLN A 127 -4.86 -13.46 -7.65
C GLN A 127 -3.37 -13.76 -7.83
N ILE A 128 -2.47 -12.77 -7.61
CA ILE A 128 -1.02 -12.94 -7.71
C ILE A 128 -0.57 -13.96 -6.67
N ALA A 129 -0.98 -13.81 -5.42
CA ALA A 129 -0.65 -14.74 -4.34
C ALA A 129 -1.15 -16.17 -4.64
N THR A 130 -2.34 -16.30 -5.23
CA THR A 130 -2.92 -17.60 -5.61
C THR A 130 -2.10 -18.27 -6.70
N GLU A 131 -1.67 -17.54 -7.74
CA GLU A 131 -0.80 -18.08 -8.78
C GLU A 131 0.59 -18.42 -8.25
N CYS A 132 1.23 -17.53 -7.48
CA CYS A 132 2.53 -17.77 -6.84
C CYS A 132 2.55 -19.05 -6.00
N LYS A 133 1.47 -19.32 -5.25
CA LYS A 133 1.33 -20.53 -4.43
C LYS A 133 1.40 -21.82 -5.25
N LYS A 134 0.98 -21.82 -6.53
CA LYS A 134 1.08 -23.00 -7.41
C LYS A 134 2.52 -23.38 -7.71
N PHE A 135 3.42 -22.40 -7.72
CA PHE A 135 4.84 -22.58 -8.02
C PHE A 135 5.72 -22.62 -6.75
N GLY A 136 5.12 -22.43 -5.57
CA GLY A 136 5.86 -22.34 -4.32
C GLY A 136 6.65 -21.04 -4.17
N PHE A 137 6.18 -19.96 -4.79
CA PHE A 137 6.80 -18.64 -4.67
C PHE A 137 6.28 -17.89 -3.45
N ASP A 138 7.19 -17.17 -2.81
CA ASP A 138 6.90 -16.26 -1.71
C ASP A 138 6.64 -14.86 -2.27
N LEU A 139 5.47 -14.31 -1.95
CA LEU A 139 5.09 -12.94 -2.32
C LEU A 139 5.42 -12.00 -1.15
N HIS A 140 6.15 -10.93 -1.44
CA HIS A 140 6.52 -9.88 -0.49
C HIS A 140 6.23 -8.49 -1.11
N ASP A 141 6.19 -7.45 -0.28
CA ASP A 141 5.97 -6.06 -0.72
C ASP A 141 7.03 -5.59 -1.74
N SER A 142 8.21 -6.21 -1.72
CA SER A 142 9.34 -5.92 -2.59
C SER A 142 9.42 -6.83 -3.81
N GLY A 143 8.47 -7.74 -4.03
CA GLY A 143 8.40 -8.63 -5.19
C GLY A 143 8.17 -10.11 -4.87
N ILE A 144 8.40 -10.96 -5.87
CA ILE A 144 8.18 -12.41 -5.84
C ILE A 144 9.52 -13.13 -5.72
N TYR A 145 9.58 -14.13 -4.84
CA TYR A 145 10.78 -14.85 -4.45
C TYR A 145 10.60 -16.37 -4.58
N TYR A 146 11.69 -17.09 -4.80
CA TYR A 146 11.77 -18.54 -4.63
C TYR A 146 13.05 -18.89 -3.89
N ASN A 147 12.96 -19.70 -2.84
CA ASN A 147 14.11 -20.07 -2.00
C ASN A 147 14.96 -18.86 -1.55
N SER A 148 14.30 -17.76 -1.16
CA SER A 148 14.93 -16.48 -0.78
C SER A 148 15.64 -15.71 -1.91
N VAL A 149 15.54 -16.15 -3.17
CA VAL A 149 16.05 -15.44 -4.35
C VAL A 149 14.92 -14.61 -4.98
N LYS A 150 15.15 -13.31 -5.21
CA LYS A 150 14.16 -12.45 -5.87
C LYS A 150 14.07 -12.82 -7.35
N LEU A 151 12.90 -13.23 -7.81
CA LEU A 151 12.62 -13.53 -9.22
C LEU A 151 12.24 -12.27 -9.99
N GLY A 152 11.47 -11.38 -9.37
CA GLY A 152 10.96 -10.18 -10.03
C GLY A 152 9.73 -9.60 -9.35
N GLU A 153 8.97 -8.82 -10.10
CA GLU A 153 7.72 -8.17 -9.68
C GLU A 153 6.68 -8.40 -10.78
N VAL A 154 5.43 -8.61 -10.36
CA VAL A 154 4.28 -8.72 -11.27
C VAL A 154 3.26 -7.69 -10.81
N GLY A 155 2.66 -7.00 -11.77
CA GLY A 155 1.62 -6.04 -11.49
C GLY A 155 0.61 -5.95 -12.63
N CYS A 156 -0.42 -5.15 -12.39
CA CYS A 156 -1.46 -4.85 -13.36
C CYS A 156 -1.69 -3.35 -13.35
N THR A 157 -1.72 -2.73 -14.53
CA THR A 157 -2.01 -1.30 -14.68
C THR A 157 -3.03 -1.15 -15.80
N ASP A 158 -4.16 -0.48 -15.52
CA ASP A 158 -5.28 -0.33 -16.45
C ASP A 158 -5.78 -1.68 -17.05
N GLY A 159 -5.76 -2.74 -16.24
CA GLY A 159 -6.15 -4.10 -16.67
C GLY A 159 -5.11 -4.81 -17.54
N LYS A 160 -3.91 -4.24 -17.72
CA LYS A 160 -2.81 -4.84 -18.46
C LYS A 160 -1.78 -5.40 -17.49
N TRP A 161 -1.53 -6.70 -17.59
CA TRP A 161 -0.53 -7.39 -16.78
C TRP A 161 0.87 -7.08 -17.28
N TRP A 162 1.82 -6.99 -16.34
CA TRP A 162 3.24 -6.83 -16.64
C TRP A 162 4.11 -7.57 -15.64
N VAL A 163 5.34 -7.86 -16.06
CA VAL A 163 6.39 -8.46 -15.24
C VAL A 163 7.69 -7.68 -15.36
N VAL A 164 8.37 -7.45 -14.24
CA VAL A 164 9.75 -6.97 -14.18
C VAL A 164 10.60 -8.09 -13.61
N ARG A 165 11.59 -8.56 -14.37
CA ARG A 165 12.49 -9.61 -13.88
C ARG A 165 13.62 -9.01 -13.07
N ALA A 166 14.00 -9.65 -11.96
CA ALA A 166 15.13 -9.22 -11.14
C ALA A 166 16.47 -9.26 -11.91
N SER A 167 16.59 -10.13 -12.91
CA SER A 167 17.73 -10.22 -13.82
C SER A 167 17.76 -9.12 -14.90
N SER A 168 16.70 -8.32 -15.03
CA SER A 168 16.63 -7.25 -16.03
C SER A 168 17.46 -6.05 -15.57
N GLN A 169 18.57 -5.77 -16.26
CA GLN A 169 19.45 -4.62 -15.97
C GLN A 169 18.73 -3.26 -16.04
N HIS A 170 17.60 -3.19 -16.74
CA HIS A 170 16.86 -1.96 -16.98
C HIS A 170 15.49 -1.90 -16.27
N GLN A 171 15.15 -2.90 -15.44
CA GLN A 171 13.85 -2.98 -14.72
C GLN A 171 12.63 -2.68 -15.60
N LEU A 172 12.70 -3.02 -16.89
CA LEU A 172 11.64 -2.73 -17.85
C LEU A 172 10.44 -3.64 -17.59
N GLN A 173 9.25 -3.03 -17.53
CA GLN A 173 7.98 -3.75 -17.48
C GLN A 173 7.72 -4.42 -18.83
N VAL A 174 7.64 -5.75 -18.81
CA VAL A 174 7.30 -6.55 -19.98
C VAL A 174 5.80 -6.86 -19.93
N PRO A 175 5.00 -6.49 -20.94
CA PRO A 175 3.57 -6.76 -20.94
C PRO A 175 3.28 -8.26 -21.07
N CYS A 176 2.24 -8.73 -20.38
CA CYS A 176 1.79 -10.12 -20.35
C CYS A 176 0.28 -10.20 -20.66
N ASN A 177 -0.15 -11.34 -21.18
CA ASN A 177 -1.56 -11.55 -21.55
C ASN A 177 -2.44 -11.93 -20.35
N SER A 178 -1.84 -12.44 -19.27
CA SER A 178 -2.53 -12.79 -18.03
C SER A 178 -1.56 -12.86 -16.86
N ILE A 179 -2.12 -12.97 -15.65
CA ILE A 179 -1.38 -13.19 -14.43
C ILE A 179 -0.60 -14.52 -14.40
N SER A 180 -1.19 -15.60 -14.91
CA SER A 180 -0.50 -16.89 -15.01
C SER A 180 0.69 -16.80 -15.98
N ASP A 181 0.56 -16.03 -17.07
CA ASP A 181 1.62 -15.78 -18.04
C ASP A 181 2.77 -14.98 -17.40
N ALA A 182 2.44 -14.00 -16.56
CA ALA A 182 3.40 -13.19 -15.83
C ALA A 182 4.17 -14.01 -14.76
N VAL A 183 3.46 -14.80 -13.94
CA VAL A 183 4.08 -15.65 -12.90
C VAL A 183 4.88 -16.79 -13.53
N TRP A 184 4.36 -17.43 -14.59
CA TRP A 184 5.09 -18.47 -15.32
C TRP A 184 6.39 -17.93 -15.96
N SER A 185 6.36 -16.70 -16.45
CA SER A 185 7.54 -16.02 -16.99
C SER A 185 8.65 -15.80 -15.95
N LEU A 186 8.32 -15.75 -14.65
CA LEU A 186 9.30 -15.72 -13.56
C LEU A 186 9.92 -17.09 -13.31
N TRP A 187 9.12 -18.16 -13.38
CA TRP A 187 9.59 -19.53 -13.20
C TRP A 187 10.61 -19.98 -14.26
N MET A 188 10.40 -19.57 -15.52
CA MET A 188 11.28 -19.93 -16.65
C MET A 188 12.73 -19.46 -16.49
N VAL A 189 13.02 -18.56 -15.54
CA VAL A 189 14.37 -18.04 -15.29
C VAL A 189 15.20 -18.98 -14.39
N GLU A 190 14.58 -19.94 -13.68
CA GLU A 190 15.26 -20.87 -12.76
C GLU A 190 15.37 -22.33 -13.26
N VAL A 191 15.46 -22.54 -14.58
CA VAL A 191 15.93 -23.84 -15.13
C VAL A 191 17.19 -23.66 -15.99
N SER A 192 18.06 -22.75 -15.60
CA SER A 192 19.50 -22.90 -15.87
C SER A 192 20.19 -23.09 -14.53
N PRO A 193 20.76 -24.29 -14.26
CA PRO A 193 21.32 -24.58 -12.96
C PRO A 193 22.52 -23.66 -12.69
N ILE A 194 22.40 -22.84 -11.66
CA ILE A 194 23.53 -22.27 -10.92
C ILE A 194 24.16 -23.44 -10.14
N GLU A 195 24.89 -24.29 -10.85
CA GLU A 195 25.87 -25.23 -10.31
C GLU A 195 27.10 -25.27 -11.25
N ALA A 196 27.73 -24.11 -11.47
CA ALA A 196 29.01 -24.03 -12.16
C ALA A 196 29.90 -22.93 -11.58
N THR A 197 29.98 -22.84 -10.25
CA THR A 197 31.04 -22.08 -9.59
C THR A 197 31.64 -22.90 -8.47
N GLN A 198 32.41 -23.91 -8.88
CA GLN A 198 33.66 -24.36 -8.24
C GLN A 198 34.23 -25.54 -9.02
N ILE A 199 34.86 -25.26 -10.17
CA ILE A 199 35.94 -26.12 -10.65
C ILE A 199 37.10 -25.21 -11.00
N THR A 200 38.05 -25.23 -10.08
CA THR A 200 39.47 -25.00 -10.23
C THR A 200 39.94 -24.92 -11.68
N SER A 201 40.61 -23.82 -11.99
CA SER A 201 41.48 -23.66 -13.14
C SER A 201 42.43 -24.87 -13.27
N THR A 202 42.22 -25.66 -14.32
CA THR A 202 43.29 -26.43 -14.95
C THR A 202 43.25 -26.14 -16.45
N PRO A 203 44.38 -25.79 -17.08
CA PRO A 203 44.45 -25.68 -18.52
C PRO A 203 44.39 -27.11 -19.06
N ASP A 204 43.49 -27.34 -20.02
CA ASP A 204 43.60 -28.30 -21.13
C ASP A 204 42.24 -28.95 -21.43
N THR A 205 41.83 -28.81 -22.69
CA THR A 205 40.60 -29.31 -23.32
C THR A 205 39.40 -28.36 -23.24
N ASN A 206 39.43 -27.36 -24.12
CA ASN A 206 38.33 -26.45 -24.44
C ASN A 206 37.19 -27.24 -25.12
N ASN A 207 36.34 -27.89 -24.33
CA ASN A 207 35.15 -28.58 -24.82
C ASN A 207 33.91 -27.72 -24.56
N GLY A 208 33.81 -26.60 -25.30
CA GLY A 208 32.64 -25.72 -25.27
C GLY A 208 31.36 -26.44 -25.68
N ASN A 209 30.28 -26.15 -24.97
CA ASN A 209 28.96 -26.71 -25.19
C ASN A 209 28.42 -26.26 -26.56
N CYS A 210 27.88 -27.17 -27.37
CA CYS A 210 27.34 -26.81 -28.70
C CYS A 210 26.19 -25.81 -28.62
N GLU A 211 25.50 -25.73 -27.47
CA GLU A 211 24.45 -24.75 -27.22
C GLU A 211 25.01 -23.31 -27.15
N GLU A 212 26.18 -23.11 -26.55
CA GLU A 212 26.83 -21.78 -26.50
C GLU A 212 27.31 -21.31 -27.88
N LEU A 213 27.54 -22.25 -28.81
CA LEU A 213 27.89 -21.92 -30.20
C LEU A 213 26.68 -21.48 -31.03
N LEU A 214 25.45 -21.83 -30.62
CA LEU A 214 24.23 -21.39 -31.31
C LEU A 214 23.89 -19.92 -31.02
N ASP A 215 24.35 -19.39 -29.89
CA ASP A 215 24.13 -18.00 -29.49
C ASP A 215 25.16 -17.02 -30.08
N LYS A 216 26.24 -17.54 -30.71
CA LYS A 216 27.25 -16.71 -31.37
C LYS A 216 26.81 -16.27 -32.78
N PRO A 217 27.16 -15.04 -33.20
CA PRO A 217 26.93 -14.61 -34.58
C PRO A 217 27.75 -15.45 -35.57
N PHE A 218 27.17 -15.69 -36.76
CA PHE A 218 27.73 -16.58 -37.80
C PHE A 218 29.19 -16.27 -38.16
N ASP A 219 29.55 -14.99 -38.18
CA ASP A 219 30.86 -14.49 -38.61
C ASP A 219 31.98 -14.70 -37.57
N GLU A 220 31.61 -15.06 -36.34
CA GLU A 220 32.56 -15.30 -35.23
C GLU A 220 32.82 -16.80 -34.99
N LEU A 221 32.17 -17.68 -35.77
CA LEU A 221 32.34 -19.13 -35.67
C LEU A 221 33.49 -19.61 -36.56
N ILE A 222 34.47 -20.30 -35.98
CA ILE A 222 35.58 -20.88 -36.73
C ILE A 222 35.18 -22.21 -37.39
N SER A 223 35.89 -22.62 -38.45
CA SER A 223 35.54 -23.80 -39.27
C SER A 223 35.36 -25.09 -38.47
N GLU A 224 36.08 -25.26 -37.37
CA GLU A 224 35.99 -26.43 -36.48
C GLU A 224 34.72 -26.40 -35.62
N GLU A 225 34.29 -25.22 -35.14
CA GLU A 225 33.01 -25.02 -34.45
C GLU A 225 31.82 -25.29 -35.38
N TRP A 226 31.92 -24.88 -36.65
CA TRP A 226 30.94 -25.18 -37.70
C TRP A 226 30.78 -26.68 -37.98
N GLU A 227 31.86 -27.44 -37.97
CA GLU A 227 31.79 -28.88 -38.17
C GLU A 227 31.14 -29.59 -36.98
N ARG A 228 31.31 -29.04 -35.77
CA ARG A 228 30.66 -29.52 -34.54
C ARG A 228 29.15 -29.24 -34.56
N LEU A 229 28.74 -28.02 -34.94
CA LEU A 229 27.31 -27.68 -35.12
C LEU A 229 26.65 -28.55 -36.20
N ARG A 230 27.35 -28.90 -37.28
CA ARG A 230 26.82 -29.83 -38.29
C ARG A 230 26.59 -31.26 -37.78
N LYS A 231 27.37 -31.72 -36.79
CA LYS A 231 27.25 -33.05 -36.19
C LYS A 231 26.34 -33.04 -34.95
N TYR A 232 25.93 -31.86 -34.48
CA TYR A 232 25.11 -31.69 -33.30
C TYR A 232 23.70 -32.28 -33.51
N LYS A 233 23.25 -33.10 -32.56
CA LYS A 233 21.85 -33.54 -32.44
C LYS A 233 21.28 -32.96 -31.15
N PRO A 234 20.22 -32.13 -31.22
CA PRO A 234 19.61 -31.55 -30.03
C PRO A 234 19.21 -32.65 -29.04
N LEU A 235 19.50 -32.45 -27.76
CA LEU A 235 19.10 -33.37 -26.71
C LEU A 235 17.57 -33.50 -26.68
N HIS A 236 17.10 -34.73 -26.83
CA HIS A 236 15.69 -35.10 -26.97
C HIS A 236 14.94 -35.01 -25.63
N LYS A 237 14.78 -33.81 -25.07
CA LYS A 237 13.83 -33.50 -23.99
C LYS A 237 12.78 -32.48 -24.45
N SER A 238 12.14 -32.78 -25.58
CA SER A 238 10.92 -32.08 -26.04
C SER A 238 9.81 -33.02 -26.54
N LYS A 239 9.89 -34.33 -26.24
CA LYS A 239 8.90 -35.32 -26.70
C LYS A 239 7.93 -35.85 -25.63
N ALA A 240 7.89 -35.25 -24.45
CA ALA A 240 6.95 -35.64 -23.38
C ALA A 240 5.85 -34.61 -23.07
N LEU A 241 5.71 -33.54 -23.88
CA LEU A 241 4.65 -32.53 -23.70
C LEU A 241 3.56 -32.54 -24.78
N PHE A 242 3.65 -33.39 -25.80
CA PHE A 242 2.62 -33.48 -26.85
C PHE A 242 1.57 -34.60 -26.66
N SER A 243 1.62 -35.36 -25.57
CA SER A 243 0.64 -36.44 -25.30
C SER A 243 -0.41 -36.12 -24.24
N VAL A 244 -0.41 -34.93 -23.62
CA VAL A 244 -1.46 -34.54 -22.63
C VAL A 244 -2.50 -33.58 -23.22
N LEU A 245 -2.35 -33.14 -24.48
CA LEU A 245 -3.36 -32.32 -25.18
C LEU A 245 -4.18 -33.11 -26.22
N LYS A 246 -4.38 -34.41 -26.00
CA LYS A 246 -5.37 -35.18 -26.75
C LYS A 246 -5.92 -36.36 -25.95
N GLN A 247 -6.76 -36.06 -24.95
CA GLN A 247 -7.96 -36.83 -24.60
C GLN A 247 -8.89 -35.97 -23.75
#